data_AF-A0A3N0DV53-F1
#
_entry.id   AF-A0A3N0DV53-F1
#
_cell.length_a   1.000
_cell.length_b   1.000
_cell.length_c   1.000
_cell.angle_alpha   90.00
_cell.angle_beta   90.00
_cell.angle_gamma   90.00
#
_symmetry.space_group_name_H-M   'P 1'
#
loop_
_entity.id
_entity.type
_entity.pdbx_description
1 polymer ?
#
loop_
_entity_poly.entity_id
_entity_poly.type
_entity_poly.pdbx_seq_one_letter_code
_entity_poly.pdbx_strand_id
1 'polypeptide(L)' 'MDAPGIEQQISTIVEDLSKEFSTTHSREQVQSIIDRWRQDIEPSAKIQDFIAVLVRRFAREEIVAGLKPARVAV' A
#
# COMPACT_ATOMS: atom_id res chain seq x y z
N MET A 1 -9.57 13.64 19.98
CA MET A 1 -8.45 12.75 19.64
C MET A 1 -8.02 13.13 18.24
N ASP A 2 -6.87 13.76 18.10
CA ASP A 2 -6.32 14.12 16.79
C ASP A 2 -6.07 12.86 15.97
N ALA A 3 -6.52 12.85 14.72
CA ALA A 3 -6.22 11.75 13.82
C ALA A 3 -4.68 11.67 13.66
N PRO A 4 -4.08 10.47 13.72
CA PRO A 4 -2.65 10.34 13.46
C PRO A 4 -2.35 10.93 12.08
N GLY A 5 -1.28 11.71 11.96
CA GLY A 5 -0.88 12.29 10.68
C GLY A 5 -0.69 11.22 9.60
N ILE A 6 -0.84 11.59 8.33
CA ILE A 6 -0.75 10.66 7.19
C ILE A 6 0.53 9.82 7.25
N GLU A 7 1.66 10.40 7.65
CA GLU A 7 2.93 9.66 7.79
C GLU A 7 2.85 8.51 8.80
N GLN A 8 2.19 8.73 9.94
CA GLN A 8 1.98 7.69 10.94
C GLN A 8 1.05 6.59 10.40
N GLN A 9 0.01 6.97 9.68
CA GLN A 9 -0.91 6.01 9.05
C GLN A 9 -0.19 5.18 7.98
N ILE A 10 0.64 5.80 7.15
CA ILE A 10 1.47 5.12 6.14
C ILE A 10 2.45 4.15 6.82
N SER A 11 3.12 4.57 7.89
CA SER A 11 4.02 3.67 8.64
C SER A 11 3.28 2.44 9.16
N THR A 12 2.06 2.61 9.71
CA THR A 12 1.23 1.48 10.16
C THR A 12 0.84 0.58 9.00
N ILE A 13 0.48 1.14 7.84
CA ILE A 13 0.14 0.35 6.63
C ILE A 13 1.34 -0.48 6.16
N VAL A 14 2.55 0.09 6.15
CA VAL A 14 3.78 -0.62 5.79
C VAL A 14 3.99 -1.80 6.73
N GLU A 15 3.86 -1.59 8.04
CA GLU A 15 4.03 -2.66 9.02
C GLU A 15 3.00 -3.78 8.86
N ASP A 16 1.74 -3.42 8.69
CA ASP A 16 0.65 -4.38 8.54
C ASP A 16 0.81 -5.21 7.27
N LEU A 17 1.04 -4.57 6.13
CA LEU A 17 1.21 -5.27 4.85
C LEU A 17 2.53 -6.07 4.83
N SER A 18 3.59 -5.59 5.47
CA SER A 18 4.84 -6.35 5.59
C SER A 18 4.64 -7.62 6.41
N LYS A 19 3.82 -7.58 7.47
CA LYS A 19 3.44 -8.78 8.23
C LYS A 19 2.57 -9.71 7.39
N GLU A 20 1.54 -9.17 6.73
CA GLU A 20 0.61 -9.94 5.88
C GLU A 20 1.32 -10.68 4.75
N PHE A 21 2.30 -10.04 4.10
CA PHE A 21 2.99 -10.57 2.92
C PHE A 21 4.44 -11.01 3.16
N SER A 22 4.84 -11.19 4.42
CA SER A 22 6.22 -11.53 4.84
C SER A 22 6.83 -12.76 4.17
N THR A 23 6.02 -13.69 3.67
CA THR A 23 6.46 -14.90 2.97
C THR A 23 6.79 -14.67 1.50
N THR A 24 6.38 -13.53 0.94
CA THR A 24 6.45 -13.25 -0.51
C THR A 24 7.15 -11.94 -0.85
N HIS A 25 7.14 -10.97 0.05
CA HIS A 25 7.72 -9.65 -0.15
C HIS A 25 8.53 -9.23 1.07
N SER A 26 9.64 -8.54 0.84
CA SER A 26 10.38 -7.85 1.89
C SER A 26 9.65 -6.58 2.32
N ARG A 27 9.96 -6.08 3.52
CA ARG A 27 9.45 -4.79 4.01
C ARG A 27 9.79 -3.64 3.05
N GLU A 28 10.98 -3.67 2.46
CA GLU A 28 11.44 -2.65 1.49
C GLU A 28 10.60 -2.67 0.21
N GLN A 29 10.23 -3.85 -0.28
CA GLN A 29 9.35 -3.99 -1.44
C GLN A 29 7.94 -3.45 -1.13
N VAL A 30 7.39 -3.80 0.04
CA VAL A 30 6.09 -3.29 0.50
C VAL A 30 6.12 -1.77 0.65
N GLN A 31 7.18 -1.21 1.25
CA GLN A 31 7.39 0.24 1.36
C GLN A 31 7.40 0.91 -0.02
N SER A 32 8.15 0.35 -0.98
CA SER A 32 8.25 0.93 -2.34
C SER A 32 6.90 0.95 -3.07
N ILE A 33 6.08 -0.10 -2.92
CA ILE A 33 4.73 -0.16 -3.50
C ILE A 33 3.83 0.91 -2.86
N ILE A 34 3.88 1.04 -1.53
CA ILE A 34 3.10 2.03 -0.79
C ILE A 34 3.49 3.46 -1.18
N ASP A 35 4.79 3.75 -1.29
CA ASP A 35 5.29 5.07 -1.66
C ASP A 35 4.85 5.48 -3.07
N ARG A 36 4.83 4.52 -4.00
CA ARG A 36 4.31 4.75 -5.35
C ARG A 36 2.82 5.13 -5.33
N TRP A 37 1.99 4.34 -4.65
CA TRP A 37 0.57 4.64 -4.55
C TRP A 37 0.29 5.95 -3.81
N ARG A 38 1.11 6.27 -2.80
CA ARG A 38 1.04 7.57 -2.12
C ARG A 38 1.29 8.72 -3.10
N GLN A 39 2.36 8.65 -3.88
CA GLN A 39 2.71 9.67 -4.88
C GLN A 39 1.64 9.83 -5.98
N ASP A 40 0.97 8.74 -6.35
CA ASP A 40 -0.10 8.79 -7.36
C ASP A 40 -1.41 9.38 -6.79
N ILE A 41 -1.72 9.11 -5.52
CA ILE A 41 -3.00 9.48 -4.90
C ILE A 41 -2.96 10.88 -4.28
N GLU A 42 -1.88 11.24 -3.58
CA GLU A 42 -1.76 12.52 -2.86
C GLU A 42 -2.11 13.76 -3.73
N PRO A 43 -1.63 13.89 -4.98
CA PRO A 43 -1.90 15.07 -5.80
C PRO A 43 -3.37 15.20 -6.24
N SER A 44 -4.10 14.08 -6.32
CA SER A 44 -5.48 14.03 -6.81
C SER A 44 -6.52 13.97 -5.69
N ALA A 45 -6.08 13.72 -4.45
CA ALA A 45 -6.94 13.54 -3.31
C ALA A 45 -7.57 14.87 -2.84
N LYS A 46 -8.90 14.96 -2.95
CA LYS A 46 -9.67 16.10 -2.42
C LYS A 46 -9.90 16.02 -0.91
N ILE A 47 -9.75 14.83 -0.32
CA ILE A 47 -9.96 14.58 1.11
C ILE A 47 -8.75 13.84 1.64
N GLN A 48 -7.96 14.51 2.47
CA GLN A 48 -6.69 13.99 2.97
C GLN A 48 -6.87 12.75 3.86
N ASP A 49 -7.97 12.69 4.62
CA ASP A 49 -8.28 11.58 5.52
C ASP A 49 -8.47 10.24 4.80
N PHE A 50 -8.79 10.25 3.50
CA PHE A 50 -8.97 9.03 2.71
C PHE A 50 -7.69 8.54 2.04
N ILE A 51 -6.62 9.32 2.01
CA ILE A 51 -5.39 8.97 1.30
C ILE A 51 -4.85 7.64 1.81
N ALA A 52 -4.72 7.49 3.13
CA ALA A 52 -4.21 6.25 3.73
C ALA A 52 -5.10 5.03 3.41
N VAL A 53 -6.42 5.20 3.41
CA VAL A 53 -7.38 4.13 3.07
C VAL A 53 -7.17 3.67 1.63
N LEU A 54 -7.05 4.62 0.69
CA LEU A 54 -6.84 4.33 -0.71
C LEU A 54 -5.47 3.70 -0.96
N VAL A 55 -4.39 4.27 -0.40
CA VAL A 55 -3.03 3.74 -0.50
C VAL A 55 -2.98 2.30 -0.01
N ARG A 56 -3.54 2.02 1.19
CA ARG A 56 -3.59 0.65 1.74
C ARG A 56 -4.29 -0.32 0.79
N ARG A 57 -5.45 0.10 0.25
CA ARG A 57 -6.24 -0.75 -0.65
C ARG A 57 -5.47 -1.08 -1.93
N PHE A 58 -4.96 -0.07 -2.63
CA PHE A 58 -4.30 -0.28 -3.91
C PHE A 58 -2.97 -1.01 -3.76
N ALA A 59 -2.17 -0.69 -2.74
CA ALA A 59 -0.93 -1.42 -2.45
C ALA A 59 -1.21 -2.92 -2.22
N ARG A 60 -2.24 -3.24 -1.44
CA ARG A 60 -2.64 -4.64 -1.20
C ARG A 60 -3.12 -5.32 -2.48
N GLU A 61 -3.94 -4.65 -3.29
CA GLU A 61 -4.42 -5.19 -4.57
C GLU A 61 -3.26 -5.48 -5.53
N GLU A 62 -2.27 -4.59 -5.62
CA GLU A 62 -1.06 -4.78 -6.44
C GLU A 62 -0.24 -5.99 -5.96
N ILE A 63 0.04 -6.09 -4.66
CA ILE A 63 0.77 -7.23 -4.09
C ILE A 63 0.04 -8.54 -4.42
N VAL A 64 -1.27 -8.60 -4.17
CA VAL A 64 -2.07 -9.80 -4.45
C VAL A 64 -2.11 -10.12 -5.95
N ALA A 65 -2.16 -9.12 -6.82
CA ALA A 65 -2.13 -9.32 -8.27
C ALA A 65 -0.78 -9.89 -8.73
N GLY A 66 0.34 -9.41 -8.17
CA GLY A 66 1.68 -9.93 -8.44
C GLY A 66 1.92 -11.37 -7.96
N LEU A 67 1.15 -11.83 -6.96
CA LEU A 67 1.18 -13.20 -6.46
C LEU A 67 0.40 -14.21 -7.31
N LYS A 68 -0.55 -13.74 -8.12
CA LYS A 68 -1.24 -14.64 -9.04
C LYS A 68 -0.22 -15.07 -10.09
N PRO A 69 -0.01 -16.39 -10.30
CA PRO A 69 0.81 -16.81 -11.43
C PRO A 69 0.18 -16.19 -12.67
N ALA A 70 0.97 -15.42 -13.43
CA ALA A 70 0.56 -14.96 -14.74
C ALA A 70 0.08 -16.22 -15.47
N ARG A 71 -1.24 -16.36 -15.65
CA ARG A 71 -1.77 -17.45 -16.45
C ARG A 71 -1.15 -17.23 -17.81
N VAL A 72 -0.18 -18.08 -18.13
CA VAL A 72 0.34 -18.28 -19.48
C VAL A 72 -0.88 -18.58 -20.33
N ALA A 73 -1.34 -17.59 -21.08
CA ALA A 73 -2.24 -17.82 -22.19
C ALA A 73 -1.37 -18.38 -23.32
N VAL A 74 -1.61 -19.66 -23.60
CA VAL A 74 -1.16 -20.42 -24.76
C VAL A 74 -1.67 -19.76 -26.04
#